data_AF-A0A1E4CHT1-F1
#
_entry.id   AF-A0A1E4CHT1-F1
#
_cell.length_a   1.000
_cell.length_b   1.000
_cell.length_c   1.000
_cell.angle_alpha   90.00
_cell.angle_beta   90.00
_cell.angle_gamma   90.00
#
_symmetry.space_group_name_H-M   'P 1'
#
loop_
_entity.id
_entity.type
_entity.pdbx_description
1 polymer ?
#
loop_
_entity_poly.entity_id
_entity_poly.type
_entity_poly.pdbx_seq_one_letter_code
_entity_poly.pdbx_strand_id
1 'polypeptide(L)'
;MTESAPSPRPDGLDVYVITYDEEGHEERLLPSEVTDAVVERARDLGINTGSWTIDRIKHGPLIAAESQLRLVNVGSLGRAVAGNYYGTVLIVDRTPPPIDEDVYDIDRRYDVDIVDDVVVAIVTQRYPAQPAETEAEIAARLGRIAAAYGCRVAGVSFALPGGGTPEELLSHWPEGEEWSERFRAETIETLAGMAHDVRVSIATDDHVTMATLMDGAAAMADYLSATRTGPLDAAGVLNLLRGGHFNLLIGEAESDYLEVKTQMHPISAPGDTGKKAKVELAQDVARFANGDVDAVLVIGYKEAPGGANTIGSLTPVADSILNAAQIHELLDARIVPPVDGLLIEKFAVTATDSVLAIYVPKQPSEMQPYLVHGAIAEGKVEGAFFSIVRRRGEGSITTSAQQIHAYIIAGKRYLRGND
;
A
#
# COMPACT_ATOMS: atom_id res chain seq x y z
N MET A 1 7.30 45.76 14.43
CA MET A 1 6.89 44.39 14.08
C MET A 1 6.85 44.34 12.57
N THR A 2 7.92 43.89 11.94
CA THR A 2 7.97 43.64 10.50
C THR A 2 7.14 42.40 10.23
N GLU A 3 6.05 42.56 9.48
CA GLU A 3 5.31 41.44 8.92
C GLU A 3 6.29 40.58 8.12
N SER A 4 6.49 39.36 8.60
CA SER A 4 7.20 38.32 7.88
C SER A 4 6.48 38.10 6.57
N ALA A 5 7.14 38.35 5.44
CA ALA A 5 6.64 37.94 4.15
C ALA A 5 6.29 36.44 4.20
N PRO A 6 5.12 36.01 3.70
CA PRO A 6 4.74 34.61 3.70
C PRO A 6 5.79 33.82 2.91
N SER A 7 6.22 32.69 3.47
CA SER A 7 7.13 31.75 2.82
C SER A 7 6.60 31.38 1.42
N PRO A 8 7.47 31.17 0.42
CA PRO A 8 7.04 30.76 -0.91
C PRO A 8 6.22 29.47 -0.79
N ARG A 9 5.01 29.48 -1.35
CA ARG A 9 4.14 28.30 -1.44
C ARG A 9 4.85 27.22 -2.27
N PRO A 10 4.64 25.92 -2.00
CA PRO A 10 5.13 24.86 -2.88
C PRO A 10 4.57 25.06 -4.29
N ASP A 11 5.37 24.78 -5.33
CA ASP A 11 5.01 25.01 -6.74
C ASP A 11 3.90 24.04 -7.20
N GLY A 12 2.65 24.36 -6.86
CA GLY A 12 1.43 23.77 -7.42
C GLY A 12 0.64 24.81 -8.21
N LEU A 13 -0.21 24.36 -9.12
CA LEU A 13 -1.05 25.27 -9.92
C LEU A 13 -2.29 25.68 -9.14
N ASP A 14 -2.56 26.99 -9.14
CA ASP A 14 -3.83 27.52 -8.66
C ASP A 14 -4.96 27.24 -9.65
N VAL A 15 -6.13 27.00 -9.07
CA VAL A 15 -7.36 26.65 -9.77
C VAL A 15 -8.15 27.92 -9.98
N TYR A 16 -8.45 28.26 -11.23
CA TYR A 16 -9.28 29.41 -11.57
C TYR A 16 -10.68 28.96 -11.91
N VAL A 17 -11.67 29.71 -11.46
CA VAL A 17 -13.05 29.60 -11.89
C VAL A 17 -13.23 30.45 -13.14
N ILE A 18 -13.83 29.87 -14.16
CA ILE A 18 -14.22 30.56 -15.37
C ILE A 18 -15.68 30.91 -15.29
N THR A 19 -15.95 32.16 -15.57
CA THR A 19 -17.28 32.69 -15.77
C THR A 19 -17.30 33.45 -17.09
N TYR A 20 -18.48 33.85 -17.52
CA TYR A 20 -18.66 34.76 -18.62
C TYR A 20 -19.29 36.05 -18.11
N ASP A 21 -18.78 37.19 -18.57
CA ASP A 21 -19.39 38.48 -18.27
C ASP A 21 -20.75 38.65 -18.98
N GLU A 22 -21.43 39.77 -18.76
CA GLU A 22 -22.72 40.05 -19.42
C GLU A 22 -22.62 40.15 -20.95
N GLU A 23 -21.41 40.34 -21.48
CA GLU A 23 -21.10 40.45 -22.91
C GLU A 23 -20.66 39.09 -23.51
N GLY A 24 -20.52 38.05 -22.68
CA GLY A 24 -20.10 36.71 -23.08
C GLY A 24 -18.58 36.53 -23.18
N HIS A 25 -17.78 37.45 -22.66
CA HIS A 25 -16.33 37.28 -22.58
C HIS A 25 -15.94 36.38 -21.40
N GLU A 26 -14.95 35.52 -21.64
CA GLU A 26 -14.38 34.66 -20.61
C GLU A 26 -13.65 35.51 -19.54
N GLU A 27 -14.07 35.36 -18.29
CA GLU A 27 -13.37 35.90 -17.12
C GLU A 27 -12.78 34.74 -16.30
N ARG A 28 -11.50 34.86 -15.93
CA ARG A 28 -10.81 33.91 -15.06
C ARG A 28 -10.60 34.53 -13.70
N LEU A 29 -11.22 33.95 -12.70
CA LEU A 29 -11.20 34.46 -11.33
C LEU A 29 -10.60 33.39 -10.43
N LEU A 30 -9.70 33.77 -9.52
CA LEU A 30 -9.39 32.91 -8.39
C LEU A 30 -10.69 32.69 -7.59
N PRO A 31 -10.85 31.57 -6.89
CA PRO A 31 -12.04 31.33 -6.07
C PRO A 31 -12.34 32.45 -5.07
N SER A 32 -11.31 33.12 -4.56
CA SER A 32 -11.45 34.29 -3.66
C SER A 32 -11.96 35.56 -4.34
N GLU A 33 -11.92 35.61 -5.67
CA GLU A 33 -12.35 36.73 -6.51
C GLU A 33 -13.77 36.50 -7.07
N VAL A 34 -14.32 35.29 -6.88
CA VAL A 34 -15.70 34.96 -7.23
C VAL A 34 -16.63 35.60 -6.19
N THR A 35 -17.53 36.48 -6.66
CA THR A 35 -18.54 37.12 -5.82
C THR A 35 -19.88 36.39 -5.90
N ASP A 36 -20.77 36.57 -4.92
CA ASP A 36 -22.13 35.99 -4.95
C ASP A 36 -22.88 36.32 -6.26
N ALA A 37 -22.67 37.53 -6.78
CA ALA A 37 -23.27 37.99 -8.04
C ALA A 37 -22.73 37.24 -9.28
N VAL A 38 -21.48 36.75 -9.23
CA VAL A 38 -20.87 35.92 -10.28
C VAL A 38 -21.40 34.49 -10.22
N VAL A 39 -21.54 33.92 -9.00
CA VAL A 39 -22.09 32.58 -8.78
C VAL A 39 -23.53 32.47 -9.29
N GLU A 40 -24.36 33.49 -9.04
CA GLU A 40 -25.77 33.51 -9.50
C GLU A 40 -25.91 33.58 -11.03
N ARG A 41 -24.89 34.06 -11.76
CA ARG A 41 -24.91 34.20 -13.22
C ARG A 41 -24.21 33.07 -13.96
N ALA A 42 -23.20 32.45 -13.37
CA ALA A 42 -22.36 31.47 -14.04
C ALA A 42 -23.10 30.14 -14.24
N ARG A 43 -23.44 29.82 -15.50
CA ARG A 43 -23.99 28.49 -15.88
C ARG A 43 -22.89 27.44 -16.06
N ASP A 44 -21.68 27.86 -16.40
CA ASP A 44 -20.56 27.02 -16.82
C ASP A 44 -19.30 27.41 -16.02
N LEU A 45 -19.19 26.92 -14.77
CA LEU A 45 -17.96 27.06 -13.99
C LEU A 45 -16.92 26.10 -14.58
N GLY A 46 -16.17 26.57 -15.58
CA GLY A 46 -14.99 25.88 -16.08
C GLY A 46 -13.82 26.08 -15.12
N ILE A 47 -13.06 25.04 -14.80
CA ILE A 47 -11.88 25.20 -13.96
C ILE A 47 -10.62 25.22 -14.83
N ASN A 48 -9.95 26.38 -14.89
CA ASN A 48 -8.72 26.71 -15.63
C ASN A 48 -8.69 26.31 -17.13
N THR A 49 -9.18 27.15 -18.06
CA THR A 49 -9.16 26.88 -19.51
C THR A 49 -7.78 27.18 -20.10
N GLY A 50 -6.94 26.16 -20.10
CA GLY A 50 -5.89 25.96 -21.10
C GLY A 50 -6.15 24.63 -21.80
N SER A 51 -5.12 23.92 -22.22
CA SER A 51 -5.20 22.50 -22.57
C SER A 51 -5.69 21.56 -21.43
N TRP A 52 -6.18 22.12 -20.31
CA TRP A 52 -6.53 21.45 -19.06
C TRP A 52 -7.96 21.83 -18.69
N THR A 53 -8.81 20.88 -18.30
CA THR A 53 -10.22 21.12 -17.96
C THR A 53 -10.67 20.20 -16.82
N ILE A 54 -11.39 20.76 -15.83
CA ILE A 54 -12.31 19.96 -15.00
C ILE A 54 -13.69 20.16 -15.60
N ASP A 55 -14.21 19.09 -16.18
CA ASP A 55 -15.48 19.08 -16.88
C ASP A 55 -16.60 18.64 -15.94
N ARG A 56 -17.81 19.14 -16.19
CA ARG A 56 -19.01 18.70 -15.47
C ARG A 56 -19.82 17.80 -16.37
N ILE A 57 -20.08 16.57 -15.93
CA ILE A 57 -21.12 15.77 -16.57
C ILE A 57 -22.46 16.46 -16.31
N LYS A 58 -23.29 16.61 -17.34
CA LYS A 58 -24.60 17.26 -17.22
C LYS A 58 -25.41 16.70 -16.04
N HIS A 59 -25.63 17.54 -15.01
CA HIS A 59 -26.29 17.20 -13.74
C HIS A 59 -25.61 16.07 -12.92
N GLY A 60 -24.31 15.84 -13.14
CA GLY A 60 -23.52 14.79 -12.52
C GLY A 60 -22.26 15.31 -11.83
N PRO A 61 -21.35 14.38 -11.46
CA PRO A 61 -20.09 14.71 -10.79
C PRO A 61 -19.15 15.51 -11.71
N LEU A 62 -18.15 16.13 -11.08
CA LEU A 62 -17.03 16.72 -11.80
C LEU A 62 -16.10 15.60 -12.30
N ILE A 63 -15.44 15.80 -13.43
CA ILE A 63 -14.40 14.91 -13.97
C ILE A 63 -13.14 15.71 -14.27
N ALA A 64 -11.98 15.18 -13.89
CA ALA A 64 -10.69 15.72 -14.31
C ALA A 64 -9.73 14.59 -14.71
N ALA A 65 -8.89 14.85 -15.72
CA ALA A 65 -7.80 13.95 -16.07
C ALA A 65 -6.74 13.90 -14.96
N GLU A 66 -6.30 12.71 -14.57
CA GLU A 66 -5.36 12.47 -13.47
C GLU A 66 -4.08 13.30 -13.62
N SER A 67 -3.52 13.29 -14.84
CA SER A 67 -2.29 14.02 -15.19
C SER A 67 -2.38 15.52 -14.93
N GLN A 68 -3.57 16.11 -15.08
CA GLN A 68 -3.81 17.53 -14.86
C GLN A 68 -4.12 17.80 -13.40
N LEU A 69 -4.99 16.97 -12.79
CA LEU A 69 -5.38 17.10 -11.40
C LEU A 69 -4.18 17.01 -10.47
N ARG A 70 -3.22 16.11 -10.73
CA ARG A 70 -2.00 15.95 -9.93
C ARG A 70 -1.19 17.23 -9.72
N LEU A 71 -1.26 18.20 -10.64
CA LEU A 71 -0.51 19.45 -10.57
C LEU A 71 -1.22 20.53 -9.74
N VAL A 72 -2.50 20.32 -9.41
CA VAL A 72 -3.36 21.31 -8.77
C VAL A 72 -3.10 21.39 -7.27
N ASN A 73 -3.12 22.59 -6.71
CA ASN A 73 -3.11 22.81 -5.27
C ASN A 73 -4.44 22.38 -4.61
N VAL A 74 -4.36 21.62 -3.50
CA VAL A 74 -5.53 21.03 -2.81
C VAL A 74 -6.51 22.09 -2.33
N GLY A 75 -6.04 23.12 -1.63
CA GLY A 75 -6.92 24.18 -1.12
C GLY A 75 -7.50 25.06 -2.22
N SER A 76 -6.76 25.25 -3.31
CA SER A 76 -7.23 25.98 -4.49
C SER A 76 -8.37 25.24 -5.18
N LEU A 77 -8.25 23.91 -5.34
CA LEU A 77 -9.34 23.05 -5.79
C LEU A 77 -10.55 23.15 -4.84
N GLY A 78 -10.33 22.94 -3.54
CA GLY A 78 -11.39 22.98 -2.54
C GLY A 78 -12.23 24.24 -2.60
N ARG A 79 -11.60 25.41 -2.71
CA ARG A 79 -12.32 26.68 -2.87
C ARG A 79 -13.05 26.80 -4.20
N ALA A 80 -12.48 26.29 -5.29
CA ALA A 80 -13.11 26.36 -6.62
C ALA A 80 -14.37 25.51 -6.72
N VAL A 81 -14.43 24.41 -5.96
CA VAL A 81 -15.57 23.49 -5.96
C VAL A 81 -16.48 23.62 -4.73
N ALA A 82 -16.12 24.47 -3.76
CA ALA A 82 -16.95 24.81 -2.61
C ALA A 82 -18.29 25.43 -3.05
N GLY A 83 -19.37 25.08 -2.35
CA GLY A 83 -20.72 25.59 -2.65
C GLY A 83 -21.38 25.01 -3.90
N ASN A 84 -20.78 24.01 -4.54
CA ASN A 84 -21.37 23.32 -5.69
C ASN A 84 -22.64 22.53 -5.30
N TYR A 85 -23.78 22.99 -5.82
CA TYR A 85 -25.12 22.51 -5.44
C TYR A 85 -25.47 21.09 -5.92
N TYR A 86 -24.77 20.57 -6.94
CA TYR A 86 -25.10 19.29 -7.59
C TYR A 86 -24.20 18.13 -7.17
N GLY A 87 -23.41 18.32 -6.11
CA GLY A 87 -22.48 17.34 -5.58
C GLY A 87 -21.03 17.79 -5.67
N THR A 88 -20.24 17.27 -4.74
CA THR A 88 -18.84 17.61 -4.50
C THR A 88 -17.87 16.52 -4.97
N VAL A 89 -18.39 15.40 -5.47
CA VAL A 89 -17.60 14.28 -5.95
C VAL A 89 -16.93 14.63 -7.29
N LEU A 90 -15.61 14.47 -7.30
CA LEU A 90 -14.73 14.60 -8.46
C LEU A 90 -14.23 13.20 -8.85
N ILE A 91 -14.63 12.75 -10.03
CA ILE A 91 -14.13 11.53 -10.66
C ILE A 91 -12.78 11.85 -11.31
N VAL A 92 -11.80 10.99 -11.03
CA VAL A 92 -10.47 11.08 -11.64
C VAL A 92 -10.43 10.15 -12.86
N ASP A 93 -10.35 10.72 -14.05
CA ASP A 93 -10.17 9.97 -15.29
C ASP A 93 -8.66 9.73 -15.51
N ARG A 94 -8.26 8.48 -15.69
CA ARG A 94 -6.85 8.12 -15.89
C ARG A 94 -6.44 8.05 -17.37
N THR A 95 -7.38 8.28 -18.29
CA THR A 95 -7.07 8.36 -19.72
C THR A 95 -6.29 9.64 -20.03
N PRO A 96 -5.39 9.62 -21.04
CA PRO A 96 -4.74 10.84 -21.51
C PRO A 96 -5.79 11.82 -22.04
N PRO A 97 -5.69 13.12 -21.75
CA PRO A 97 -6.63 14.11 -22.27
C PRO A 97 -6.60 14.17 -23.81
N PRO A 98 -7.71 14.56 -24.48
CA PRO A 98 -8.97 15.03 -23.89
C PRO A 98 -9.84 13.88 -23.36
N ILE A 99 -10.65 14.18 -22.34
CA ILE A 99 -11.61 13.24 -21.74
C ILE A 99 -12.70 12.94 -22.77
N ASP A 100 -12.91 11.67 -23.08
CA ASP A 100 -14.03 11.22 -23.91
C ASP A 100 -15.31 11.11 -23.03
N GLU A 101 -16.49 11.44 -23.57
CA GLU A 101 -17.77 11.31 -22.84
C GLU A 101 -18.07 9.84 -22.48
N ASP A 102 -17.41 8.93 -23.18
CA ASP A 102 -17.40 7.49 -23.03
C ASP A 102 -16.38 7.06 -21.94
N VAL A 103 -16.69 7.38 -20.68
CA VAL A 103 -15.86 7.09 -19.50
C VAL A 103 -15.79 5.57 -19.23
N TYR A 104 -14.67 4.90 -19.56
CA TYR A 104 -14.56 3.43 -19.47
C TYR A 104 -13.44 2.85 -18.58
N ASP A 105 -12.53 3.65 -18.02
CA ASP A 105 -11.48 3.16 -17.11
C ASP A 105 -11.50 3.85 -15.75
N ILE A 106 -12.61 3.65 -15.03
CA ILE A 106 -12.72 4.09 -13.64
C ILE A 106 -12.20 2.97 -12.74
N ASP A 107 -10.88 2.77 -12.69
CA ASP A 107 -10.26 2.05 -11.57
C ASP A 107 -10.49 2.88 -10.28
N ARG A 108 -11.66 2.69 -9.66
CA ARG A 108 -12.15 3.39 -8.47
C ARG A 108 -11.43 2.90 -7.21
N ARG A 109 -10.11 3.08 -7.16
CA ARG A 109 -9.36 2.87 -5.91
C ARG A 109 -9.78 3.86 -4.83
N TYR A 110 -10.13 5.07 -5.25
CA TYR A 110 -10.67 6.12 -4.41
C TYR A 110 -11.47 7.11 -5.26
N ASP A 111 -12.38 7.83 -4.60
CA ASP A 111 -13.06 9.00 -5.16
C ASP A 111 -12.49 10.26 -4.48
N VAL A 112 -12.51 11.41 -5.15
CA VAL A 112 -12.19 12.70 -4.51
C VAL A 112 -13.51 13.40 -4.19
N ASP A 113 -13.64 13.92 -2.97
CA ASP A 113 -14.84 14.58 -2.49
C ASP A 113 -14.48 15.83 -1.67
N ILE A 114 -15.48 16.65 -1.35
CA ILE A 114 -15.35 17.77 -0.39
C ILE A 114 -16.23 17.46 0.80
N VAL A 115 -15.62 17.31 1.97
CA VAL A 115 -16.32 17.08 3.23
C VAL A 115 -15.97 18.23 4.16
N ASP A 116 -16.98 18.99 4.61
CA ASP A 116 -16.81 20.16 5.49
C ASP A 116 -15.75 21.15 4.97
N ASP A 117 -15.87 21.53 3.70
CA ASP A 117 -14.93 22.42 2.97
C ASP A 117 -13.50 21.90 2.82
N VAL A 118 -13.24 20.63 3.17
CA VAL A 118 -11.94 19.97 3.00
C VAL A 118 -11.99 19.00 1.83
N VAL A 119 -11.05 19.14 0.90
CA VAL A 119 -10.85 18.14 -0.16
C VAL A 119 -10.29 16.86 0.46
N VAL A 120 -11.02 15.77 0.29
CA VAL A 120 -10.64 14.45 0.78
C VAL A 120 -10.61 13.45 -0.36
N ALA A 121 -9.76 12.44 -0.24
CA ALA A 121 -9.86 11.23 -1.04
C ALA A 121 -10.54 10.15 -0.19
N ILE A 122 -11.60 9.54 -0.69
CA ILE A 122 -12.38 8.50 -0.02
C ILE A 122 -12.00 7.15 -0.63
N VAL A 123 -11.31 6.35 0.16
CA VAL A 123 -10.97 4.96 -0.17
C VAL A 123 -12.06 4.05 0.35
N THR A 124 -12.65 3.22 -0.50
CA THR A 124 -13.71 2.29 -0.09
C THR A 124 -13.24 0.85 -0.24
N GLN A 125 -13.23 0.11 0.86
CA GLN A 125 -12.93 -1.32 0.87
C GLN A 125 -14.13 -2.11 1.40
N ARG A 126 -14.63 -3.05 0.60
CA ARG A 126 -15.70 -3.97 1.02
C ARG A 126 -15.15 -5.14 1.83
N TYR A 127 -15.80 -5.42 2.95
CA TYR A 127 -15.58 -6.56 3.84
C TYR A 127 -16.83 -7.47 3.87
N PRO A 128 -16.67 -8.78 4.14
CA PRO A 128 -17.79 -9.72 4.18
C PRO A 128 -18.72 -9.52 5.39
N ALA A 129 -18.21 -8.89 6.45
CA ALA A 129 -18.93 -8.48 7.66
C ALA A 129 -18.39 -7.12 8.13
N GLN A 130 -19.09 -6.44 9.03
CA GLN A 130 -18.53 -5.26 9.69
C GLN A 130 -17.21 -5.64 10.42
N PRO A 131 -16.13 -4.86 10.27
CA PRO A 131 -14.91 -5.11 11.03
C PRO A 131 -15.18 -5.09 12.55
N ALA A 132 -14.47 -5.95 13.29
CA ALA A 132 -14.54 -5.95 14.75
C ALA A 132 -13.85 -4.72 15.38
N GLU A 133 -12.88 -4.14 14.67
CA GLU A 133 -12.25 -2.87 15.05
C GLU A 133 -13.27 -1.71 14.92
N THR A 134 -13.25 -0.81 15.88
CA THR A 134 -13.99 0.47 15.81
C THR A 134 -13.40 1.39 14.74
N GLU A 135 -14.18 2.36 14.27
CA GLU A 135 -13.71 3.39 13.33
C GLU A 135 -12.45 4.12 13.84
N ALA A 136 -12.37 4.39 15.14
CA ALA A 136 -11.23 5.04 15.78
C ALA A 136 -9.97 4.14 15.81
N GLU A 137 -10.13 2.84 16.06
CA GLU A 137 -9.01 1.88 16.02
C GLU A 137 -8.46 1.73 14.60
N ILE A 138 -9.35 1.64 13.60
CA ILE A 138 -8.95 1.63 12.18
C ILE A 138 -8.23 2.94 11.84
N ALA A 139 -8.78 4.10 12.21
CA ALA A 139 -8.16 5.40 11.94
C ALA A 139 -6.76 5.50 12.57
N ALA A 140 -6.59 5.04 13.81
CA ALA A 140 -5.32 5.04 14.50
C ALA A 140 -4.28 4.13 13.80
N ARG A 141 -4.69 2.92 13.40
CA ARG A 141 -3.85 1.97 12.66
C ARG A 141 -3.40 2.52 11.31
N LEU A 142 -4.33 3.15 10.57
CA LEU A 142 -4.07 3.71 9.25
C LEU A 142 -3.36 5.07 9.29
N GLY A 143 -3.31 5.74 10.45
CA GLY A 143 -2.66 7.03 10.62
C GLY A 143 -1.19 7.03 10.19
N ARG A 144 -0.43 5.95 10.46
CA ARG A 144 0.95 5.80 9.99
C ARG A 144 1.05 5.75 8.46
N ILE A 145 0.14 5.03 7.82
CA ILE A 145 0.07 4.87 6.35
C ILE A 145 -0.17 6.24 5.71
N ALA A 146 -1.16 6.98 6.20
CA ALA A 146 -1.44 8.33 5.71
C ALA A 146 -0.24 9.27 5.92
N ALA A 147 0.36 9.25 7.11
CA ALA A 147 1.50 10.11 7.45
C ALA A 147 2.73 9.85 6.56
N ALA A 148 2.96 8.62 6.12
CA ALA A 148 4.04 8.26 5.20
C ALA A 148 3.95 8.97 3.84
N TYR A 149 2.77 9.49 3.49
CA TYR A 149 2.47 10.22 2.26
C TYR A 149 2.14 11.70 2.52
N GLY A 150 2.49 12.25 3.69
CA GLY A 150 2.14 13.64 4.03
C GLY A 150 0.63 13.87 4.12
N CYS A 151 -0.13 12.81 4.41
CA CYS A 151 -1.58 12.83 4.56
C CYS A 151 -1.97 12.52 6.01
N ARG A 152 -3.26 12.68 6.31
CA ARG A 152 -3.90 12.27 7.56
C ARG A 152 -5.21 11.54 7.27
N VAL A 153 -5.60 10.63 8.16
CA VAL A 153 -6.96 10.09 8.15
C VAL A 153 -7.89 11.19 8.67
N ALA A 154 -8.79 11.65 7.81
CA ALA A 154 -9.80 12.65 8.14
C ALA A 154 -11.05 12.01 8.78
N GLY A 155 -11.36 10.77 8.42
CA GLY A 155 -12.47 10.01 8.99
C GLY A 155 -12.46 8.56 8.54
N VAL A 156 -13.13 7.70 9.31
CA VAL A 156 -13.46 6.33 8.94
C VAL A 156 -14.95 6.16 9.18
N SER A 157 -15.65 5.55 8.24
CA SER A 157 -17.06 5.21 8.44
C SER A 157 -17.40 3.82 7.88
N PHE A 158 -18.40 3.19 8.48
CA PHE A 158 -18.98 1.97 7.96
C PHE A 158 -20.29 2.27 7.24
N ALA A 159 -20.41 1.78 6.01
CA ALA A 159 -21.62 1.88 5.22
C ALA A 159 -22.08 0.50 4.76
N LEU A 160 -23.38 0.33 4.57
CA LEU A 160 -23.90 -0.86 3.91
C LEU A 160 -23.60 -0.80 2.39
N PRO A 161 -23.55 -1.96 1.70
CA PRO A 161 -23.39 -2.01 0.26
C PRO A 161 -24.50 -1.22 -0.43
N GLY A 162 -24.13 -0.21 -1.21
CA GLY A 162 -25.08 0.73 -1.82
C GLY A 162 -25.19 2.08 -1.08
N GLY A 163 -24.51 2.22 0.06
CA GLY A 163 -24.44 3.44 0.85
C GLY A 163 -25.34 3.41 2.10
N GLY A 164 -25.17 4.46 2.90
CA GLY A 164 -25.89 4.71 4.14
C GLY A 164 -25.44 3.85 5.33
N THR A 165 -25.78 4.31 6.54
CA THR A 165 -25.42 3.61 7.78
C THR A 165 -26.59 2.77 8.32
N PRO A 166 -26.33 1.75 9.17
CA PRO A 166 -27.38 1.06 9.90
C PRO A 166 -28.34 2.02 10.63
N GLU A 167 -27.82 3.10 11.21
CA GLU A 167 -28.58 4.11 11.93
C GLU A 167 -29.52 4.89 11.01
N GLU A 168 -29.08 5.25 9.81
CA GLU A 168 -29.92 5.92 8.82
C GLU A 168 -31.08 5.02 8.38
N LEU A 169 -30.81 3.73 8.19
CA LEU A 169 -31.81 2.72 7.84
C LEU A 169 -32.86 2.54 8.95
N LEU A 170 -32.44 2.75 10.21
CA LEU A 170 -33.30 2.67 11.39
C LEU A 170 -33.87 4.02 11.83
N SER A 171 -33.54 5.13 11.16
CA SER A 171 -33.92 6.49 11.57
C SER A 171 -35.43 6.73 11.63
N HIS A 172 -36.22 5.93 10.90
CA HIS A 172 -37.68 6.02 10.87
C HIS A 172 -38.39 5.26 12.01
N TRP A 173 -37.65 4.60 12.90
CA TRP A 173 -38.21 3.79 13.98
C TRP A 173 -38.32 4.60 15.28
N PRO A 174 -39.39 4.41 16.10
CA PRO A 174 -39.60 5.18 17.33
C PRO A 174 -38.46 5.00 18.34
N GLU A 175 -37.98 6.09 18.93
CA GLU A 175 -37.03 6.04 20.06
C GLU A 175 -37.76 5.90 21.40
N GLY A 176 -37.12 5.24 22.38
CA GLY A 176 -37.61 5.17 23.77
C GLY A 176 -38.71 4.15 24.05
N GLU A 177 -39.13 3.35 23.06
CA GLU A 177 -40.01 2.21 23.25
C GLU A 177 -39.20 0.90 23.33
N GLU A 178 -39.35 0.14 24.42
CA GLU A 178 -38.55 -1.06 24.73
C GLU A 178 -38.55 -2.10 23.58
N TRP A 179 -39.70 -2.30 22.92
CA TRP A 179 -39.78 -3.21 21.78
C TRP A 179 -38.99 -2.68 20.58
N SER A 180 -39.06 -1.38 20.31
CA SER A 180 -38.33 -0.73 19.22
C SER A 180 -36.82 -0.79 19.48
N GLU A 181 -36.38 -0.52 20.70
CA GLU A 181 -34.97 -0.66 21.10
C GLU A 181 -34.45 -2.09 20.93
N ARG A 182 -35.23 -3.10 21.34
CA ARG A 182 -34.87 -4.50 21.12
C ARG A 182 -34.76 -4.85 19.64
N PHE A 183 -35.74 -4.45 18.82
CA PHE A 183 -35.68 -4.70 17.38
C PHE A 183 -34.54 -3.94 16.70
N ARG A 184 -34.24 -2.71 17.12
CA ARG A 184 -33.06 -1.96 16.65
C ARG A 184 -31.79 -2.73 16.97
N ALA A 185 -31.64 -3.22 18.20
CA ALA A 185 -30.48 -4.02 18.60
C ALA A 185 -30.34 -5.32 17.77
N GLU A 186 -31.41 -6.09 17.61
CA GLU A 186 -31.42 -7.32 16.79
C GLU A 186 -31.11 -7.02 15.31
N THR A 187 -31.62 -5.90 14.80
CA THR A 187 -31.38 -5.47 13.41
C THR A 187 -29.93 -5.03 13.23
N ILE A 188 -29.36 -4.26 14.16
CA ILE A 188 -27.94 -3.86 14.14
C ILE A 188 -27.04 -5.09 14.17
N GLU A 189 -27.34 -6.08 15.02
CA GLU A 189 -26.57 -7.34 15.08
C GLU A 189 -26.66 -8.11 13.76
N THR A 190 -27.85 -8.17 13.16
CA THR A 190 -28.05 -8.81 11.85
C THR A 190 -27.29 -8.07 10.75
N LEU A 191 -27.36 -6.74 10.73
CA LEU A 191 -26.68 -5.90 9.76
C LEU A 191 -25.16 -6.04 9.90
N ALA A 192 -24.61 -6.04 11.12
CA ALA A 192 -23.18 -6.23 11.36
C ALA A 192 -22.61 -7.52 10.75
N GLY A 193 -23.43 -8.57 10.67
CA GLY A 193 -23.08 -9.84 10.00
C GLY A 193 -23.12 -9.80 8.47
N MET A 194 -23.62 -8.71 7.88
CA MET A 194 -23.67 -8.50 6.42
C MET A 194 -22.40 -7.78 5.93
N ALA A 195 -22.16 -7.86 4.63
CA ALA A 195 -21.08 -7.13 3.99
C ALA A 195 -21.16 -5.64 4.31
N HIS A 196 -20.00 -5.02 4.51
CA HIS A 196 -19.87 -3.60 4.84
C HIS A 196 -18.78 -2.96 3.99
N ASP A 197 -19.01 -1.72 3.58
CA ASP A 197 -18.03 -0.84 2.98
C ASP A 197 -17.35 -0.03 4.09
N VAL A 198 -16.05 -0.24 4.29
CA VAL A 198 -15.22 0.62 5.12
C VAL A 198 -14.74 1.77 4.26
N ARG A 199 -15.18 2.98 4.58
CA ARG A 199 -14.81 4.21 3.88
C ARG A 199 -13.78 4.95 4.72
N VAL A 200 -12.61 5.20 4.14
CA VAL A 200 -11.52 5.94 4.78
C VAL A 200 -11.34 7.24 4.03
N SER A 201 -11.68 8.36 4.67
CA SER A 201 -11.45 9.70 4.15
C SER A 201 -10.04 10.13 4.52
N ILE A 202 -9.24 10.50 3.53
CA ILE A 202 -7.87 10.95 3.67
C ILE A 202 -7.81 12.42 3.26
N ALA A 203 -7.09 13.22 4.02
CA ALA A 203 -6.84 14.63 3.71
C ALA A 203 -5.33 14.92 3.75
N THR A 204 -4.94 16.04 3.16
CA THR A 204 -3.59 16.60 3.28
C THR A 204 -3.70 18.12 3.45
N ASP A 205 -2.57 18.81 3.59
CA ASP A 205 -2.55 20.25 3.79
C ASP A 205 -2.96 21.01 2.52
N ASP A 206 -3.69 22.10 2.69
CA ASP A 206 -4.22 22.90 1.58
C ASP A 206 -3.15 23.41 0.60
N HIS A 207 -1.91 23.58 1.05
CA HIS A 207 -0.83 24.16 0.26
C HIS A 207 -0.04 23.12 -0.55
N VAL A 208 -0.31 21.81 -0.38
CA VAL A 208 0.31 20.76 -1.20
C VAL A 208 -0.47 20.51 -2.49
N THR A 209 0.11 19.72 -3.39
CA THR A 209 -0.55 19.33 -4.64
C THR A 209 -1.44 18.11 -4.44
N MET A 210 -2.45 17.98 -5.30
CA MET A 210 -3.33 16.80 -5.36
C MET A 210 -2.55 15.51 -5.60
N ALA A 211 -1.38 15.55 -6.26
CA ALA A 211 -0.51 14.37 -6.37
C ALA A 211 -0.23 13.73 -5.01
N THR A 212 0.01 14.53 -3.96
CA THR A 212 0.27 14.04 -2.60
C THR A 212 -0.95 13.29 -2.05
N LEU A 213 -2.13 13.90 -2.16
CA LEU A 213 -3.40 13.30 -1.71
C LEU A 213 -3.71 11.99 -2.48
N MET A 214 -3.51 12.01 -3.79
CA MET A 214 -3.78 10.90 -4.70
C MET A 214 -2.83 9.73 -4.47
N ASP A 215 -1.53 10.00 -4.28
CA ASP A 215 -0.54 8.97 -3.95
C ASP A 215 -0.83 8.35 -2.59
N GLY A 216 -1.21 9.16 -1.59
CA GLY A 216 -1.64 8.67 -0.28
C GLY A 216 -2.92 7.83 -0.34
N ALA A 217 -3.88 8.21 -1.17
CA ALA A 217 -5.12 7.46 -1.35
C ALA A 217 -4.92 6.13 -2.08
N ALA A 218 -4.10 6.11 -3.14
CA ALA A 218 -3.71 4.89 -3.82
C ALA A 218 -2.98 3.93 -2.86
N ALA A 219 -2.03 4.45 -2.08
CA ALA A 219 -1.29 3.67 -1.09
C ALA A 219 -2.22 3.07 -0.02
N MET A 220 -3.20 3.84 0.46
CA MET A 220 -4.19 3.37 1.41
C MET A 220 -5.09 2.28 0.81
N ALA A 221 -5.54 2.46 -0.43
CA ALA A 221 -6.36 1.46 -1.13
C ALA A 221 -5.61 0.13 -1.28
N ASP A 222 -4.36 0.19 -1.71
CA ASP A 222 -3.52 -0.99 -1.90
C ASP A 222 -3.20 -1.66 -0.55
N TYR A 223 -2.99 -0.89 0.52
CA TYR A 223 -2.80 -1.42 1.88
C TYR A 223 -4.06 -2.09 2.45
N LEU A 224 -5.23 -1.46 2.30
CA LEU A 224 -6.51 -2.04 2.76
C LEU A 224 -6.84 -3.31 1.98
N SER A 225 -6.56 -3.34 0.68
CA SER A 225 -6.71 -4.54 -0.14
C SER A 225 -5.78 -5.66 0.34
N ALA A 226 -4.50 -5.34 0.62
CA ALA A 226 -3.51 -6.29 1.13
C ALA A 226 -3.83 -6.83 2.52
N THR A 227 -4.54 -6.07 3.35
CA THR A 227 -4.91 -6.45 4.73
C THR A 227 -6.38 -6.87 4.87
N ARG A 228 -7.10 -7.03 3.76
CA ARG A 228 -8.54 -7.33 3.77
C ARG A 228 -8.87 -8.65 4.46
N THR A 229 -8.00 -9.64 4.34
CA THR A 229 -8.21 -11.00 4.85
C THR A 229 -7.46 -11.30 6.14
N GLY A 230 -6.77 -10.29 6.72
CA GLY A 230 -5.96 -10.45 7.92
C GLY A 230 -4.79 -9.47 7.95
N PRO A 231 -3.80 -9.70 8.83
CA PRO A 231 -2.55 -8.95 8.82
C PRO A 231 -1.88 -8.99 7.45
N LEU A 232 -1.00 -8.02 7.19
CA LEU A 232 -0.16 -8.04 6.00
C LEU A 232 0.60 -9.38 5.91
N ASP A 233 0.73 -9.91 4.70
CA ASP A 233 1.46 -11.14 4.40
C ASP A 233 2.51 -10.92 3.30
N ALA A 234 3.26 -11.96 2.93
CA ALA A 234 4.34 -11.86 1.95
C ALA A 234 3.85 -11.42 0.56
N ALA A 235 2.67 -11.87 0.13
CA ALA A 235 2.08 -11.49 -1.14
C ALA A 235 1.62 -10.02 -1.11
N GLY A 236 1.03 -9.59 0.00
CA GLY A 236 0.69 -8.20 0.28
C GLY A 236 1.91 -7.29 0.21
N VAL A 237 3.01 -7.64 0.88
CA VAL A 237 4.29 -6.91 0.80
C VAL A 237 4.75 -6.79 -0.66
N LEU A 238 4.78 -7.90 -1.41
CA LEU A 238 5.22 -7.89 -2.81
C LEU A 238 4.34 -6.98 -3.67
N ASN A 239 3.01 -7.00 -3.45
CA ASN A 239 2.08 -6.13 -4.18
C ASN A 239 2.24 -4.65 -3.81
N LEU A 240 2.51 -4.32 -2.53
CA LEU A 240 2.84 -2.96 -2.13
C LEU A 240 4.12 -2.47 -2.80
N LEU A 241 5.15 -3.32 -2.90
CA LEU A 241 6.39 -2.99 -3.62
C LEU A 241 6.16 -2.79 -5.11
N ARG A 242 5.34 -3.63 -5.76
CA ARG A 242 4.91 -3.47 -7.16
C ARG A 242 4.15 -2.17 -7.40
N GLY A 243 3.35 -1.73 -6.43
CA GLY A 243 2.67 -0.43 -6.44
C GLY A 243 3.58 0.76 -6.18
N GLY A 244 4.87 0.55 -5.90
CA GLY A 244 5.82 1.61 -5.53
C GLY A 244 5.61 2.16 -4.11
N HIS A 245 4.85 1.45 -3.28
CA HIS A 245 4.47 1.89 -1.94
C HIS A 245 5.53 1.53 -0.87
N PHE A 246 6.80 1.84 -1.16
CA PHE A 246 7.96 1.45 -0.34
C PHE A 246 7.86 1.91 1.12
N ASN A 247 7.37 3.14 1.33
CA ASN A 247 7.30 3.73 2.67
C ASN A 247 6.28 3.04 3.60
N LEU A 248 5.38 2.21 3.06
CA LEU A 248 4.39 1.50 3.88
C LEU A 248 4.98 0.40 4.75
N LEU A 249 6.15 -0.14 4.36
CA LEU A 249 6.86 -1.12 5.18
C LEU A 249 7.55 -0.49 6.39
N ILE A 250 7.76 0.84 6.42
CA ILE A 250 8.42 1.52 7.54
C ILE A 250 7.51 1.49 8.77
N GLY A 251 7.95 0.83 9.84
CA GLY A 251 7.18 0.60 11.06
C GLY A 251 6.53 -0.77 11.13
N GLU A 252 6.54 -1.56 10.05
CA GLU A 252 6.22 -2.99 10.12
C GLU A 252 7.32 -3.74 10.87
N ALA A 253 6.95 -4.83 11.55
CA ALA A 253 7.90 -5.70 12.22
C ALA A 253 8.30 -6.86 11.30
N GLU A 254 9.56 -7.27 11.36
CA GLU A 254 9.95 -8.56 10.82
C GLU A 254 9.16 -9.68 11.51
N SER A 255 8.90 -10.72 10.74
CA SER A 255 8.02 -11.81 11.13
C SER A 255 8.44 -13.10 10.43
N ASP A 256 7.67 -14.16 10.58
CA ASP A 256 7.96 -15.42 9.88
C ASP A 256 7.84 -15.30 8.35
N TYR A 257 7.12 -14.29 7.85
CA TYR A 257 6.92 -14.04 6.42
C TYR A 257 7.74 -12.86 5.89
N LEU A 258 8.23 -11.95 6.72
CA LEU A 258 8.94 -10.74 6.28
C LEU A 258 10.28 -10.60 6.99
N GLU A 259 11.34 -10.48 6.21
CA GLU A 259 12.66 -10.10 6.70
C GLU A 259 13.27 -9.02 5.80
N VAL A 260 14.00 -8.09 6.40
CA VAL A 260 14.68 -7.04 5.66
C VAL A 260 16.20 -7.12 5.80
N LYS A 261 16.90 -6.61 4.79
CA LYS A 261 18.34 -6.35 4.87
C LYS A 261 18.64 -4.97 4.31
N THR A 262 19.60 -4.30 4.93
CA THR A 262 20.01 -2.96 4.49
C THR A 262 20.76 -2.99 3.17
N GLN A 263 21.54 -4.04 2.92
CA GLN A 263 22.39 -4.17 1.73
C GLN A 263 22.31 -5.58 1.17
N MET A 264 22.56 -5.69 -0.13
CA MET A 264 22.69 -6.98 -0.78
C MET A 264 23.96 -7.69 -0.32
N HIS A 265 23.86 -9.00 -0.11
CA HIS A 265 25.03 -9.86 0.09
C HIS A 265 26.04 -9.64 -1.05
N PRO A 266 27.34 -9.43 -0.78
CA PRO A 266 28.32 -9.12 -1.83
C PRO A 266 28.72 -10.38 -2.62
N ILE A 267 27.75 -11.02 -3.29
CA ILE A 267 27.88 -12.30 -3.99
C ILE A 267 28.84 -12.26 -5.18
N SER A 268 29.11 -11.06 -5.71
CA SER A 268 30.08 -10.82 -6.79
C SER A 268 31.48 -10.49 -6.28
N ALA A 269 31.68 -10.37 -4.95
CA ALA A 269 33.00 -10.13 -4.40
C ALA A 269 33.94 -11.34 -4.68
N PRO A 270 35.22 -11.10 -4.96
CA PRO A 270 36.17 -12.18 -5.15
C PRO A 270 36.52 -12.87 -3.82
N GLY A 271 37.14 -14.04 -3.91
CA GLY A 271 37.71 -14.75 -2.76
C GLY A 271 36.67 -15.29 -1.79
N ASP A 272 37.05 -15.40 -0.51
CA ASP A 272 36.22 -16.04 0.51
C ASP A 272 35.03 -15.17 0.93
N THR A 273 35.14 -13.84 0.82
CA THR A 273 34.02 -12.91 1.07
C THR A 273 32.82 -13.22 0.18
N GLY A 274 33.01 -13.33 -1.13
CA GLY A 274 31.90 -13.64 -2.04
C GLY A 274 31.40 -15.07 -1.89
N LYS A 275 32.28 -16.05 -1.62
CA LYS A 275 31.84 -17.42 -1.32
C LYS A 275 30.96 -17.48 -0.08
N LYS A 276 31.32 -16.73 0.97
CA LYS A 276 30.58 -16.65 2.23
C LYS A 276 29.21 -15.99 2.00
N ALA A 277 29.20 -14.83 1.34
CA ALA A 277 27.98 -14.10 0.98
C ALA A 277 26.99 -14.95 0.15
N LYS A 278 27.52 -15.77 -0.76
CA LYS A 278 26.73 -16.73 -1.55
C LYS A 278 26.05 -17.81 -0.70
N VAL A 279 26.72 -18.30 0.34
CA VAL A 279 26.16 -19.29 1.28
C VAL A 279 25.14 -18.61 2.19
N GLU A 280 25.44 -17.43 2.73
CA GLU A 280 24.53 -16.68 3.62
C GLU A 280 23.20 -16.36 2.91
N LEU A 281 23.24 -15.86 1.67
CA LEU A 281 22.03 -15.61 0.89
C LEU A 281 21.20 -16.89 0.67
N ALA A 282 21.86 -18.00 0.34
CA ALA A 282 21.17 -19.28 0.15
C ALA A 282 20.57 -19.81 1.46
N GLN A 283 21.22 -19.57 2.60
CA GLN A 283 20.68 -19.89 3.93
C GLN A 283 19.46 -19.04 4.29
N ASP A 284 19.48 -17.75 3.96
CA ASP A 284 18.33 -16.86 4.16
C ASP A 284 17.10 -17.35 3.39
N VAL A 285 17.27 -17.71 2.12
CA VAL A 285 16.18 -18.23 1.27
C VAL A 285 15.73 -19.63 1.70
N ALA A 286 16.67 -20.54 1.97
CA ALA A 286 16.33 -21.91 2.39
C ALA A 286 15.61 -21.94 3.74
N ARG A 287 15.91 -20.97 4.63
CA ARG A 287 15.19 -20.82 5.91
C ARG A 287 13.70 -20.55 5.69
N PHE A 288 13.35 -19.75 4.69
CA PHE A 288 11.95 -19.52 4.30
C PHE A 288 11.33 -20.73 3.60
N ALA A 289 12.06 -21.38 2.70
CA ALA A 289 11.58 -22.59 2.03
C ALA A 289 11.28 -23.75 3.03
N ASN A 290 11.97 -23.75 4.17
CA ASN A 290 11.75 -24.66 5.30
C ASN A 290 10.68 -24.18 6.30
N GLY A 291 10.03 -23.04 6.04
CA GLY A 291 8.92 -22.51 6.85
C GLY A 291 7.55 -23.02 6.41
N ASP A 292 6.51 -22.63 7.14
CA ASP A 292 5.12 -23.07 6.92
C ASP A 292 4.24 -22.02 6.24
N VAL A 293 4.81 -20.89 5.83
CA VAL A 293 4.14 -19.73 5.23
C VAL A 293 4.90 -19.26 3.99
N ASP A 294 4.21 -18.53 3.11
CA ASP A 294 4.87 -17.72 2.09
C ASP A 294 5.73 -16.66 2.79
N ALA A 295 6.87 -16.32 2.22
CA ALA A 295 7.76 -15.34 2.81
C ALA A 295 8.45 -14.45 1.77
N VAL A 296 8.97 -13.32 2.21
CA VAL A 296 9.68 -12.35 1.40
C VAL A 296 10.90 -11.80 2.15
N LEU A 297 12.05 -11.87 1.48
CA LEU A 297 13.25 -11.14 1.89
C LEU A 297 13.34 -9.86 1.09
N VAL A 298 13.36 -8.70 1.76
CA VAL A 298 13.43 -7.39 1.12
C VAL A 298 14.78 -6.73 1.38
N ILE A 299 15.52 -6.46 0.31
CA ILE A 299 16.81 -5.77 0.37
C ILE A 299 16.60 -4.29 0.08
N GLY A 300 17.15 -3.44 0.94
CA GLY A 300 17.07 -1.98 0.85
C GLY A 300 16.33 -1.35 2.01
N TYR A 301 16.23 -2.00 3.17
CA TYR A 301 15.65 -1.43 4.38
C TYR A 301 16.55 -1.63 5.58
N LYS A 302 16.49 -0.68 6.51
CA LYS A 302 17.25 -0.71 7.76
C LYS A 302 16.29 -0.81 8.93
N GLU A 303 16.64 -1.68 9.87
CA GLU A 303 15.94 -1.80 11.16
C GLU A 303 16.08 -0.54 12.00
N ALA A 304 15.05 -0.24 12.80
CA ALA A 304 15.03 0.86 13.74
C ALA A 304 16.04 0.60 14.89
N PRO A 305 16.84 1.60 15.30
CA PRO A 305 17.76 1.44 16.42
C PRO A 305 17.03 1.03 17.72
N GLY A 306 17.41 -0.10 18.29
CA GLY A 306 16.84 -0.60 19.55
C GLY A 306 15.39 -1.11 19.45
N GLY A 307 14.83 -1.18 18.24
CA GLY A 307 13.51 -1.75 17.99
C GLY A 307 13.56 -3.28 17.90
N ALA A 308 12.53 -3.95 18.40
CA ALA A 308 12.34 -5.40 18.32
C ALA A 308 12.04 -5.84 16.87
N ASN A 309 13.05 -5.76 16.00
CA ASN A 309 12.99 -6.09 14.57
C ASN A 309 11.97 -5.26 13.79
N THR A 310 11.81 -3.98 14.16
CA THR A 310 10.94 -3.04 13.41
C THR A 310 11.72 -2.41 12.27
N ILE A 311 11.11 -2.30 11.09
CA ILE A 311 11.69 -1.61 9.94
C ILE A 311 11.70 -0.10 10.21
N GLY A 312 12.88 0.52 10.21
CA GLY A 312 13.06 1.92 10.58
C GLY A 312 13.16 2.90 9.40
N SER A 313 13.82 2.51 8.31
CA SER A 313 14.00 3.40 7.16
C SER A 313 14.24 2.66 5.84
N LEU A 314 13.78 3.24 4.75
CA LEU A 314 14.13 2.86 3.39
C LEU A 314 15.58 3.30 3.07
N THR A 315 16.40 2.36 2.63
CA THR A 315 17.80 2.56 2.21
C THR A 315 18.02 1.85 0.88
N PRO A 316 17.55 2.43 -0.24
CA PRO A 316 17.64 1.80 -1.55
C PRO A 316 19.09 1.47 -1.89
N VAL A 317 19.27 0.42 -2.69
CA VAL A 317 20.59 -0.11 -3.04
C VAL A 317 20.86 0.21 -4.50
N ALA A 318 22.13 0.52 -4.83
CA ALA A 318 22.54 0.80 -6.20
C ALA A 318 22.06 -0.30 -7.16
N ASP A 319 21.34 0.09 -8.21
CA ASP A 319 20.71 -0.84 -9.15
C ASP A 319 21.72 -1.80 -9.80
N SER A 320 22.94 -1.31 -10.02
CA SER A 320 24.05 -2.01 -10.65
C SER A 320 24.54 -3.24 -9.89
N ILE A 321 24.25 -3.36 -8.58
CA ILE A 321 24.65 -4.52 -7.78
C ILE A 321 23.52 -5.56 -7.61
N LEU A 322 22.30 -5.24 -8.09
CA LEU A 322 21.12 -6.09 -7.99
C LEU A 322 20.85 -6.84 -9.30
N ASN A 323 21.60 -7.93 -9.51
CA ASN A 323 21.42 -8.81 -10.67
C ASN A 323 20.51 -10.00 -10.33
N ALA A 324 19.22 -9.87 -10.63
CA ALA A 324 18.20 -10.90 -10.33
C ALA A 324 18.52 -12.26 -10.96
N ALA A 325 19.00 -12.30 -12.21
CA ALA A 325 19.35 -13.54 -12.90
C ALA A 325 20.53 -14.26 -12.22
N GLN A 326 21.58 -13.51 -11.85
CA GLN A 326 22.72 -14.05 -11.12
C GLN A 326 22.31 -14.60 -9.74
N ILE A 327 21.38 -13.92 -9.06
CA ILE A 327 20.84 -14.38 -7.77
C ILE A 327 20.05 -15.67 -7.95
N HIS A 328 19.20 -15.75 -8.98
CA HIS A 328 18.42 -16.94 -9.29
C HIS A 328 19.33 -18.15 -9.55
N GLU A 329 20.29 -18.03 -10.48
CA GLU A 329 21.25 -19.09 -10.81
C GLU A 329 22.05 -19.54 -9.57
N LEU A 330 22.42 -18.59 -8.71
CA LEU A 330 23.11 -18.88 -7.47
C LEU A 330 22.27 -19.71 -6.51
N LEU A 331 20.99 -19.34 -6.33
CA LEU A 331 20.07 -20.03 -5.43
C LEU A 331 19.77 -21.44 -5.94
N ASP A 332 19.49 -21.61 -7.25
CA ASP A 332 19.29 -22.92 -7.88
C ASP A 332 20.50 -23.85 -7.73
N ALA A 333 21.71 -23.29 -7.85
CA ALA A 333 22.93 -24.08 -7.72
C ALA A 333 23.25 -24.50 -6.27
N ARG A 334 22.69 -23.78 -5.28
CA ARG A 334 23.04 -23.96 -3.86
C ARG A 334 21.95 -24.59 -3.04
N ILE A 335 20.69 -24.41 -3.39
CA ILE A 335 19.57 -24.93 -2.61
C ILE A 335 19.08 -26.22 -3.27
N VAL A 336 18.97 -27.29 -2.47
CA VAL A 336 18.50 -28.60 -2.92
C VAL A 336 17.37 -29.11 -2.03
N PRO A 337 16.21 -29.47 -2.60
CA PRO A 337 15.83 -29.26 -4.01
C PRO A 337 15.76 -27.76 -4.37
N PRO A 338 15.76 -27.39 -5.67
CA PRO A 338 15.45 -26.02 -6.07
C PRO A 338 14.12 -25.55 -5.49
N VAL A 339 14.00 -24.26 -5.20
CA VAL A 339 12.78 -23.69 -4.61
C VAL A 339 11.75 -23.47 -5.71
N ASP A 340 10.62 -24.18 -5.63
CA ASP A 340 9.57 -24.07 -6.62
C ASP A 340 8.82 -22.74 -6.47
N GLY A 341 8.65 -22.03 -7.60
CA GLY A 341 7.93 -20.75 -7.64
C GLY A 341 8.69 -19.56 -7.03
N LEU A 342 10.01 -19.68 -6.81
CA LEU A 342 10.85 -18.56 -6.36
C LEU A 342 10.72 -17.35 -7.30
N LEU A 343 10.41 -16.18 -6.74
CA LEU A 343 10.36 -14.92 -7.49
C LEU A 343 11.42 -13.96 -6.97
N ILE A 344 12.15 -13.33 -7.89
CA ILE A 344 13.13 -12.30 -7.58
C ILE A 344 12.78 -11.07 -8.41
N GLU A 345 12.29 -10.03 -7.74
CA GLU A 345 11.83 -8.81 -8.39
C GLU A 345 12.63 -7.60 -7.89
N LYS A 346 12.90 -6.69 -8.81
CA LYS A 346 13.62 -5.45 -8.55
C LYS A 346 12.69 -4.28 -8.83
N PHE A 347 12.62 -3.35 -7.89
CA PHE A 347 11.73 -2.19 -7.93
C PHE A 347 12.56 -0.92 -7.90
N ALA A 348 12.46 -0.10 -8.95
CA ALA A 348 13.16 1.17 -9.01
C ALA A 348 12.56 2.15 -8.00
N VAL A 349 13.41 2.71 -7.14
CA VAL A 349 13.05 3.81 -6.23
C VAL A 349 13.48 5.14 -6.82
N THR A 350 14.67 5.16 -7.44
CA THR A 350 15.20 6.28 -8.20
C THR A 350 15.71 5.78 -9.56
N ALA A 351 16.29 6.66 -10.38
CA ALA A 351 16.93 6.25 -11.63
C ALA A 351 18.15 5.33 -11.43
N THR A 352 18.76 5.33 -10.24
CA THR A 352 20.01 4.61 -9.96
C THR A 352 19.91 3.64 -8.79
N ASP A 353 18.85 3.71 -8.00
CA ASP A 353 18.67 2.90 -6.80
C ASP A 353 17.35 2.15 -6.81
N SER A 354 17.42 0.93 -6.30
CA SER A 354 16.32 -0.03 -6.33
C SER A 354 16.22 -0.79 -4.99
N VAL A 355 15.02 -1.32 -4.75
CA VAL A 355 14.74 -2.35 -3.73
C VAL A 355 14.67 -3.70 -4.45
N LEU A 356 15.17 -4.76 -3.81
CA LEU A 356 15.03 -6.13 -4.30
C LEU A 356 14.10 -6.91 -3.36
N ALA A 357 13.13 -7.64 -3.90
CA ALA A 357 12.38 -8.64 -3.14
C ALA A 357 12.71 -10.05 -3.66
N ILE A 358 12.93 -10.98 -2.73
CA ILE A 358 13.00 -12.40 -3.01
C ILE A 358 11.81 -13.04 -2.32
N TYR A 359 10.77 -13.35 -3.09
CA TYR A 359 9.57 -14.01 -2.59
C TYR A 359 9.74 -15.53 -2.72
N VAL A 360 9.54 -16.20 -1.59
CA VAL A 360 9.67 -17.64 -1.40
C VAL A 360 8.29 -18.18 -1.06
N PRO A 361 7.61 -18.86 -2.00
CA PRO A 361 6.33 -19.49 -1.72
C PRO A 361 6.49 -20.59 -0.67
N LYS A 362 5.42 -20.86 0.07
CA LYS A 362 5.32 -22.03 0.94
C LYS A 362 5.58 -23.29 0.12
N GLN A 363 6.61 -24.04 0.53
CA GLN A 363 6.97 -25.27 -0.15
C GLN A 363 6.17 -26.46 0.40
N PRO A 364 5.91 -27.50 -0.43
CA PRO A 364 5.25 -28.72 0.03
C PRO A 364 6.04 -29.39 1.16
N SER A 365 5.34 -29.86 2.19
CA SER A 365 5.96 -30.48 3.38
C SER A 365 6.85 -31.68 3.05
N GLU A 366 6.52 -32.41 1.98
CA GLU A 366 7.24 -33.57 1.47
C GLU A 366 8.56 -33.22 0.76
N MET A 367 8.72 -31.97 0.33
CA MET A 367 9.95 -31.46 -0.28
C MET A 367 10.94 -30.94 0.77
N GLN A 368 10.46 -30.72 2.01
CA GLN A 368 11.31 -30.29 3.11
C GLN A 368 12.10 -31.47 3.72
N PRO A 369 13.35 -31.23 4.18
CA PRO A 369 14.01 -29.93 4.26
C PRO A 369 14.80 -29.56 3.01
N TYR A 370 14.80 -28.27 2.69
CA TYR A 370 15.70 -27.61 1.75
C TYR A 370 17.10 -27.49 2.37
N LEU A 371 18.09 -28.02 1.66
CA LEU A 371 19.49 -28.07 2.03
C LEU A 371 20.25 -26.97 1.32
N VAL A 372 21.26 -26.38 1.97
CA VAL A 372 22.19 -25.45 1.32
C VAL A 372 23.56 -26.10 1.15
N HIS A 373 24.07 -26.13 -0.08
CA HIS A 373 25.43 -26.54 -0.41
C HIS A 373 26.47 -25.51 0.07
N GLY A 374 27.44 -26.01 0.83
CA GLY A 374 28.44 -25.22 1.53
C GLY A 374 28.03 -24.94 2.98
N ALA A 375 29.02 -24.94 3.88
CA ALA A 375 28.86 -24.47 5.24
C ALA A 375 29.91 -23.41 5.55
N ILE A 376 29.59 -22.50 6.48
CA ILE A 376 30.54 -21.54 7.04
C ILE A 376 30.99 -22.09 8.39
N ALA A 377 32.23 -22.54 8.47
CA ALA A 377 32.85 -23.06 9.69
C ALA A 377 34.11 -22.23 9.99
N GLU A 378 34.22 -21.70 11.20
CA GLU A 378 35.37 -20.90 11.64
C GLU A 378 35.75 -19.74 10.68
N GLY A 379 34.74 -19.15 10.02
CA GLY A 379 34.93 -18.05 9.07
C GLY A 379 35.41 -18.47 7.67
N LYS A 380 35.56 -19.77 7.40
CA LYS A 380 35.89 -20.33 6.09
C LYS A 380 34.70 -21.05 5.47
N VAL A 381 34.62 -21.03 4.15
CA VAL A 381 33.60 -21.77 3.40
C VAL A 381 34.10 -23.17 3.11
N GLU A 382 33.44 -24.16 3.68
CA GLU A 382 33.73 -25.57 3.43
C GLU A 382 32.70 -26.12 2.43
N GLY A 383 33.14 -26.38 1.20
CA GLY A 383 32.27 -26.80 0.10
C GLY A 383 31.76 -28.24 0.19
N ALA A 384 32.34 -29.07 1.06
CA ALA A 384 31.97 -30.47 1.22
C ALA A 384 30.80 -30.70 2.20
N PHE A 385 30.33 -29.64 2.86
CA PHE A 385 29.27 -29.72 3.86
C PHE A 385 27.97 -29.13 3.30
N PHE A 386 26.85 -29.61 3.83
CA PHE A 386 25.54 -29.02 3.60
C PHE A 386 24.96 -28.57 4.94
N SER A 387 24.11 -27.55 4.91
CA SER A 387 23.40 -27.06 6.09
C SER A 387 21.90 -27.17 5.90
N ILE A 388 21.19 -27.52 6.98
CA ILE A 388 19.73 -27.47 7.06
C ILE A 388 19.39 -26.35 8.03
N VAL A 389 18.91 -25.24 7.49
CA VAL A 389 18.55 -24.06 8.27
C VAL A 389 17.04 -24.00 8.43
N ARG A 390 16.57 -23.95 9.67
CA ARG A 390 15.15 -23.76 9.98
C ARG A 390 14.98 -22.51 10.84
N ARG A 391 13.88 -21.80 10.63
CA ARG A 391 13.48 -20.67 11.46
C ARG A 391 12.88 -21.19 12.78
N ARG A 392 13.24 -20.58 13.91
CA ARG A 392 12.59 -20.76 15.22
C ARG A 392 12.43 -19.40 15.86
N GLY A 393 11.27 -18.78 15.66
CA GLY A 393 11.08 -17.36 15.95
C GLY A 393 12.05 -16.53 15.11
N GLU A 394 12.82 -15.66 15.74
CA GLU A 394 13.78 -14.77 15.06
C GLU A 394 15.13 -15.44 14.76
N GLY A 395 15.38 -16.62 15.34
CA GLY A 395 16.66 -17.32 15.24
C GLY A 395 16.67 -18.44 14.18
N SER A 396 17.88 -18.77 13.72
CA SER A 396 18.13 -19.96 12.90
C SER A 396 18.58 -21.12 13.79
N ILE A 397 17.95 -22.28 13.64
CA ILE A 397 18.43 -23.55 14.19
C ILE A 397 18.99 -24.42 13.06
N THR A 398 20.20 -24.94 13.26
CA THR A 398 20.75 -25.96 12.37
C THR A 398 20.20 -27.32 12.79
N THR A 399 19.80 -28.15 11.81
CA THR A 399 19.46 -29.54 12.10
C THR A 399 20.73 -30.30 12.48
N SER A 400 20.70 -30.96 13.64
CA SER A 400 21.84 -31.72 14.14
C SER A 400 22.13 -32.96 13.28
N ALA A 401 23.39 -33.43 13.29
CA ALA A 401 23.77 -34.67 12.61
C ALA A 401 22.94 -35.88 13.07
N GLN A 402 22.54 -35.91 14.34
CA GLN A 402 21.68 -36.94 14.92
C GLN A 402 20.29 -36.96 14.28
N GLN A 403 19.69 -35.78 14.07
CA GLN A 403 18.38 -35.65 13.41
C GLN A 403 18.47 -36.07 11.94
N ILE A 404 19.53 -35.67 11.22
CA ILE A 404 19.75 -36.08 9.83
C ILE A 404 19.86 -37.62 9.74
N HIS A 405 20.66 -38.22 10.62
CA HIS A 405 20.80 -39.67 10.67
C HIS A 405 19.45 -40.36 10.96
N ALA A 406 18.64 -39.81 11.87
CA ALA A 406 17.31 -40.35 12.17
C ALA A 406 16.38 -40.35 10.93
N TYR A 407 16.35 -39.25 10.16
CA TYR A 407 15.57 -39.20 8.90
C TYR A 407 16.04 -40.25 7.89
N ILE A 408 17.35 -40.41 7.71
CA ILE A 408 17.91 -41.40 6.78
C ILE A 408 17.53 -42.82 7.20
N ILE A 409 17.61 -43.14 8.50
CA ILE A 409 17.24 -44.47 9.01
C ILE A 409 15.75 -44.73 8.85
N ALA A 410 14.89 -43.74 9.16
CA ALA A 410 13.44 -43.85 8.98
C ALA A 410 13.09 -44.12 7.51
N GLY A 411 13.64 -43.34 6.58
CA GLY A 411 13.44 -43.55 5.14
C GLY A 411 13.93 -44.91 4.66
N LYS A 412 15.13 -45.35 5.10
CA LYS A 412 15.64 -46.70 4.78
C LYS A 412 14.74 -47.81 5.32
N ARG A 413 14.13 -47.65 6.50
CA ARG A 413 13.21 -48.63 7.07
C ARG A 413 11.91 -48.71 6.27
N TYR A 414 11.31 -47.55 5.98
CA TYR A 414 10.09 -47.44 5.18
C TYR A 414 10.26 -48.06 3.79
N LEU A 415 11.34 -47.73 3.08
CA LEU A 415 11.62 -48.28 1.74
C LEU A 415 11.87 -49.79 1.73
N ARG A 416 12.20 -50.40 2.87
CA ARG A 416 12.38 -51.86 3.01
C ARG A 416 11.07 -52.60 3.30
N GLY A 417 9.96 -51.90 3.53
CA GLY A 417 8.66 -52.51 3.88
C GLY A 417 8.60 -53.12 5.27
N ASN A 418 9.49 -52.68 6.18
CA ASN A 418 9.51 -53.14 7.58
C ASN A 418 8.81 -52.10 8.47
N ASP A 419 7.49 -51.98 8.35
CA ASP A 419 6.70 -51.22 9.33
C ASP A 419 6.51 -52.04 10.61
#